data_AF-A0A1W2H336-F1
#
_entry.id   AF-A0A1W2H336-F1
#
_cell.length_a   1.000
_cell.length_b   1.000
_cell.length_c   1.000
_cell.angle_alpha   90.00
_cell.angle_beta   90.00
_cell.angle_gamma   90.00
#
_symmetry.space_group_name_H-M   'P 1'
#
loop_
_entity.id
_entity.type
_entity.pdbx_description
1 polymer ?
#
loop_
_entity_poly.entity_id
_entity_poly.type
_entity_poly.pdbx_seq_one_letter_code
_entity_poly.pdbx_strand_id
1 'polypeptide(L)'
;MKPRFTPLIEIETYLKSETGKKAIFSLSKYIPEMESEFQRIKKAIHFDLTEEALLKYVDFDELRPNLQIDINISGLLVDFDPLTWIEGLELLDGIRKHQAVNQIKVCKLMTVIIKRDAQESGYFDKELKKGTFVWLLKNLCI
;
A
#
# COMPACT_ATOMS: atom_id res chain seq x y z
N MET A 1 16.80 -5.05 -4.56
CA MET A 1 16.50 -6.37 -3.94
C MET A 1 15.32 -7.00 -4.67
N LYS A 2 15.21 -8.33 -4.72
CA LYS A 2 14.05 -9.01 -5.34
C LYS A 2 12.87 -9.04 -4.34
N PRO A 3 11.62 -8.75 -4.78
CA PRO A 3 10.46 -8.86 -3.90
C PRO A 3 10.23 -10.32 -3.46
N ARG A 4 9.83 -10.50 -2.20
CA ARG A 4 9.51 -11.79 -1.59
C ARG A 4 8.01 -12.02 -1.66
N PHE A 5 7.61 -12.98 -2.48
CA PHE A 5 6.22 -13.42 -2.59
C PHE A 5 5.98 -14.67 -1.73
N THR A 6 4.86 -14.68 -1.04
CA THR A 6 4.32 -15.82 -0.29
C THR A 6 3.22 -16.47 -1.13
N PRO A 7 3.22 -17.81 -1.29
CA PRO A 7 2.15 -18.49 -2.01
C PRO A 7 0.76 -18.14 -1.46
N LEU A 8 -0.23 -17.96 -2.34
CA LEU A 8 -1.59 -17.59 -1.92
C LEU A 8 -2.20 -18.59 -0.92
N ILE A 9 -1.87 -19.87 -1.04
CA ILE A 9 -2.32 -20.91 -0.10
C ILE A 9 -1.67 -20.83 1.28
N GLU A 10 -0.53 -20.14 1.40
CA GLU A 10 0.27 -20.04 2.62
C GLU A 10 0.11 -18.67 3.32
N ILE A 11 -0.43 -17.65 2.63
CA ILE A 11 -0.48 -16.29 3.16
C ILE A 11 -1.25 -16.19 4.49
N GLU A 12 -2.32 -16.96 4.65
CA GLU A 12 -3.09 -16.95 5.89
C GLU A 12 -2.27 -17.50 7.07
N THR A 13 -1.54 -18.59 6.84
CA THR A 13 -0.62 -19.16 7.82
C THR A 13 0.53 -18.20 8.12
N TYR A 14 1.07 -17.54 7.10
CA TYR A 14 2.11 -16.54 7.25
C TYR A 14 1.66 -15.38 8.13
N LEU A 15 0.49 -14.80 7.89
CA LEU A 15 -0.08 -13.71 8.67
C LEU A 15 -0.22 -14.05 10.16
N LYS A 16 -0.54 -15.32 10.47
CA LYS A 16 -0.66 -15.82 11.86
C LYS A 16 0.69 -16.13 12.52
N SER A 17 1.76 -16.26 11.75
CA SER A 17 3.11 -16.56 12.24
C SER A 17 3.76 -15.37 12.94
N GLU A 18 4.76 -15.63 13.78
CA GLU A 18 5.56 -14.57 14.42
C GLU A 18 6.28 -13.68 13.40
N THR A 19 6.72 -14.25 12.28
CA THR A 19 7.36 -13.49 11.20
C THR A 19 6.36 -12.55 10.52
N GLY A 20 5.15 -13.04 10.23
CA GLY A 20 4.10 -12.22 9.64
C GLY A 20 3.66 -11.08 10.55
N LYS A 21 3.42 -11.36 11.84
CA LYS A 21 3.10 -10.33 12.84
C LYS A 21 4.20 -9.26 12.95
N LYS A 22 5.48 -9.67 12.94
CA LYS A 22 6.62 -8.73 12.94
C LYS A 22 6.66 -7.88 11.67
N ALA A 23 6.35 -8.45 10.51
CA ALA A 23 6.27 -7.70 9.25
C ALA A 23 5.16 -6.64 9.29
N ILE A 24 3.96 -7.01 9.77
CA ILE A 24 2.83 -6.09 9.94
C ILE A 24 3.20 -4.96 10.91
N PHE A 25 3.78 -5.30 12.07
CA PHE A 25 4.22 -4.32 13.05
C PHE A 25 5.31 -3.39 12.50
N SER A 26 6.24 -3.90 11.71
CA SER A 26 7.27 -3.06 11.09
C SER A 26 6.67 -2.09 10.08
N LEU A 27 5.70 -2.52 9.28
CA LEU A 27 5.04 -1.64 8.31
C LEU A 27 4.09 -0.63 8.97
N SER A 28 3.50 -0.95 10.12
CA SER A 28 2.58 -0.04 10.79
C SER A 28 3.24 1.27 11.27
N LYS A 29 4.57 1.28 11.45
CA LYS A 29 5.36 2.49 11.76
C LYS A 29 5.21 3.59 10.71
N TYR A 30 4.95 3.23 9.45
CA TYR A 30 4.78 4.20 8.36
C TYR A 30 3.42 4.90 8.37
N ILE A 31 2.42 4.34 9.05
CA ILE A 31 1.07 4.94 9.14
C ILE A 31 1.13 6.36 9.74
N PRO A 32 1.68 6.57 10.95
CA PRO A 32 1.73 7.91 11.53
C PRO A 32 2.58 8.90 10.71
N GLU A 33 3.66 8.43 10.07
CA GLU A 33 4.49 9.27 9.20
C GLU A 33 3.69 9.78 7.99
N MET A 34 2.97 8.87 7.31
CA MET A 34 2.09 9.24 6.20
C MET A 34 0.96 10.18 6.62
N GLU A 35 0.30 9.89 7.75
CA GLU A 35 -0.79 10.74 8.25
C GLU A 35 -0.32 12.13 8.65
N SER A 36 0.86 12.24 9.27
CA SER A 36 1.47 13.52 9.63
C SER A 36 1.68 14.40 8.41
N GLU A 37 2.17 13.81 7.32
CA GLU A 37 2.40 14.52 6.06
C GLU A 37 1.09 15.00 5.43
N PHE A 38 0.07 14.15 5.38
CA PHE A 38 -1.26 14.57 4.92
C PHE A 38 -1.85 15.70 5.78
N GLN A 39 -1.62 15.69 7.09
CA GLN A 39 -2.06 16.77 7.99
C GLN A 39 -1.25 18.05 7.80
N ARG A 40 0.06 17.97 7.53
CA ARG A 40 0.92 19.12 7.23
C ARG A 40 0.36 19.91 6.05
N ILE A 41 -0.02 19.22 4.98
CA ILE A 41 -0.56 19.83 3.75
C ILE A 41 -1.93 20.45 4.00
N LYS A 42 -2.82 19.75 4.70
CA LYS A 42 -4.13 20.29 5.10
C LYS A 42 -4.02 21.57 5.92
N LYS A 43 -3.00 21.69 6.78
CA LYS A 43 -2.74 22.91 7.56
C LYS A 43 -2.10 24.03 6.74
N ALA A 44 -1.20 23.67 5.82
CA ALA A 44 -0.48 24.63 5.00
C ALA A 44 -1.36 25.26 3.91
N ILE A 45 -2.35 24.53 3.40
CA ILE A 45 -3.15 24.94 2.25
C ILE A 45 -4.59 25.20 2.72
N HIS A 46 -4.99 26.48 2.71
CA HIS A 46 -6.31 26.94 3.17
C HIS A 46 -7.43 26.75 2.14
N PHE A 47 -7.14 26.17 0.99
CA PHE A 47 -8.10 25.95 -0.10
C PHE A 47 -8.33 24.46 -0.31
N ASP A 48 -9.54 24.10 -0.74
CA ASP A 48 -9.83 22.74 -1.19
C ASP A 48 -9.01 22.45 -2.45
N LEU A 49 -7.98 21.61 -2.30
CA LEU A 49 -7.17 21.15 -3.42
C LEU A 49 -7.92 20.06 -4.19
N THR A 50 -7.79 20.08 -5.52
CA THR A 50 -8.12 18.89 -6.32
C THR A 50 -7.18 17.75 -5.97
N GLU A 51 -7.59 16.50 -6.19
CA GLU A 51 -6.73 15.33 -5.95
C GLU A 51 -5.38 15.47 -6.65
N GLU A 52 -5.38 15.93 -7.90
CA GLU A 52 -4.15 16.13 -8.70
C GLU A 52 -3.23 17.20 -8.11
N ALA A 53 -3.79 18.26 -7.52
CA ALA A 53 -3.00 19.27 -6.84
C ALA A 53 -2.42 18.73 -5.54
N LEU A 54 -3.19 17.95 -4.78
CA LEU A 54 -2.72 17.29 -3.56
C LEU A 54 -1.50 16.40 -3.83
N LEU A 55 -1.51 15.62 -4.91
CA LEU A 55 -0.37 14.77 -5.31
C LEU A 55 0.94 15.55 -5.54
N LYS A 56 0.87 16.86 -5.84
CA LYS A 56 2.07 17.70 -6.02
C LYS A 56 2.64 18.25 -4.71
N TYR A 57 1.84 18.37 -3.66
CA TYR A 57 2.24 18.96 -2.39
C TYR A 57 2.66 17.91 -1.35
N VAL A 58 2.23 16.67 -1.54
CA VAL A 58 2.62 15.53 -0.71
C VAL A 58 4.07 15.15 -1.03
N ASP A 59 4.92 15.23 0.00
CA ASP A 59 6.31 14.83 -0.09
C ASP A 59 6.54 13.55 0.73
N PHE A 60 6.91 12.48 0.01
CA PHE A 60 7.28 11.20 0.59
C PHE A 60 8.63 10.72 0.06
N ASP A 61 9.50 11.62 -0.41
CA ASP A 61 10.76 11.22 -1.06
C ASP A 61 11.67 10.40 -0.13
N GLU A 62 11.66 10.69 1.17
CA GLU A 62 12.41 9.94 2.18
C GLU A 62 11.69 8.67 2.66
N LEU A 63 10.35 8.67 2.67
CA LEU A 63 9.53 7.55 3.17
C LEU A 63 9.38 6.45 2.11
N ARG A 64 9.12 6.84 0.86
CA ARG A 64 8.87 5.96 -0.29
C ARG A 64 9.90 4.84 -0.43
N PRO A 65 11.23 5.11 -0.51
CA PRO A 65 12.21 4.05 -0.72
C PRO A 65 12.21 3.05 0.45
N ASN A 66 12.09 3.53 1.69
CA ASN A 66 12.08 2.68 2.87
C ASN A 66 10.83 1.81 2.92
N LEU A 67 9.65 2.39 2.69
CA LEU A 67 8.39 1.66 2.62
C LEU A 67 8.41 0.59 1.52
N GLN A 68 8.87 0.95 0.33
CA GLN A 68 8.93 0.01 -0.80
C GLN A 68 9.91 -1.14 -0.53
N ILE A 69 11.06 -0.88 0.10
CA ILE A 69 12.01 -1.91 0.52
C ILE A 69 11.37 -2.84 1.55
N ASP A 70 10.79 -2.29 2.61
CA ASP A 70 10.19 -3.07 3.70
C ASP A 70 9.04 -3.94 3.19
N ILE A 71 8.17 -3.41 2.31
CA ILE A 71 7.12 -4.19 1.63
C ILE A 71 7.75 -5.32 0.81
N ASN A 72 8.77 -5.03 0.01
CA ASN A 72 9.40 -6.02 -0.86
C ASN A 72 10.05 -7.17 -0.08
N ILE A 73 10.56 -6.95 1.13
CA ILE A 73 11.19 -8.01 1.94
C ILE A 73 10.25 -8.64 2.97
N SER A 74 9.08 -8.02 3.21
CA SER A 74 8.14 -8.38 4.27
C SER A 74 7.53 -9.77 4.15
N GLY A 75 7.53 -10.39 2.96
CA GLY A 75 6.76 -11.62 2.69
C GLY A 75 5.24 -11.42 2.65
N LEU A 76 4.74 -10.19 2.67
CA LEU A 76 3.30 -9.89 2.58
C LEU A 76 2.80 -9.80 1.13
N LEU A 77 3.70 -9.82 0.15
CA LEU A 77 3.31 -9.92 -1.26
C LEU A 77 2.86 -11.35 -1.55
N VAL A 78 1.82 -11.50 -2.35
CA VAL A 78 1.18 -12.78 -2.64
C VAL A 78 1.56 -13.23 -4.04
N ASP A 79 1.90 -14.50 -4.19
CA ASP A 79 2.17 -15.06 -5.51
C ASP A 79 0.86 -15.39 -6.23
N PHE A 80 0.43 -14.47 -7.09
CA PHE A 80 -0.67 -14.66 -8.04
C PHE A 80 -0.50 -13.74 -9.26
N ASP A 81 -1.32 -13.95 -10.29
CA ASP A 81 -1.41 -13.06 -11.44
C ASP A 81 -2.31 -11.85 -11.12
N PRO A 82 -1.74 -10.63 -10.97
CA PRO A 82 -2.52 -9.44 -10.63
C PRO A 82 -3.41 -8.96 -11.77
N LEU A 83 -3.04 -9.23 -13.04
CA LEU A 83 -3.74 -8.68 -14.20
C LEU A 83 -5.11 -9.34 -14.42
N THR A 84 -5.27 -10.57 -13.93
CA THR A 84 -6.55 -11.30 -14.01
C THR A 84 -7.49 -10.96 -12.86
N TRP A 85 -7.04 -10.23 -11.84
CA TRP A 85 -7.87 -9.84 -10.70
C TRP A 85 -8.55 -8.48 -10.91
N ILE A 86 -9.60 -8.47 -11.74
CA ILE A 86 -10.37 -7.27 -12.12
C ILE A 86 -10.84 -6.47 -10.90
N GLU A 87 -11.37 -7.14 -9.87
CA GLU A 87 -11.82 -6.49 -8.63
C GLU A 87 -10.68 -5.68 -7.97
N GLY A 88 -9.46 -6.19 -7.97
CA GLY A 88 -8.31 -5.49 -7.37
C GLY A 88 -7.92 -4.25 -8.16
N LEU A 89 -7.96 -4.33 -9.49
CA LEU A 89 -7.69 -3.20 -10.38
C LEU A 89 -8.77 -2.11 -10.22
N GLU A 90 -10.06 -2.50 -10.23
CA GLU A 90 -11.18 -1.57 -10.03
C GLU A 90 -11.13 -0.85 -8.67
N LEU A 91 -10.65 -1.53 -7.62
CA LEU A 91 -10.49 -0.92 -6.29
C LEU A 91 -9.37 0.13 -6.28
N LEU A 92 -8.23 -0.13 -6.91
CA LEU A 92 -7.11 0.80 -6.95
C LEU A 92 -7.36 1.99 -7.90
N ASP A 93 -8.10 1.74 -8.98
CA ASP A 93 -8.50 2.79 -9.93
C ASP A 93 -9.70 3.61 -9.42
N GLY A 94 -10.24 3.30 -8.24
CA GLY A 94 -11.35 4.03 -7.61
C GLY A 94 -12.72 3.81 -8.28
N ILE A 95 -12.80 2.89 -9.23
CA ILE A 95 -14.05 2.50 -9.92
C ILE A 95 -14.99 1.80 -8.95
N ARG A 96 -14.43 0.92 -8.10
CA ARG A 96 -15.15 0.21 -7.06
C ARG A 96 -14.83 0.82 -5.70
N LYS A 97 -15.86 1.05 -4.87
CA LYS A 97 -15.68 1.55 -3.51
C LYS A 97 -15.00 0.50 -2.61
N HIS A 98 -14.17 0.98 -1.69
CA HIS A 98 -13.58 0.16 -0.63
C HIS A 98 -14.67 -0.47 0.24
N GLN A 99 -14.93 -1.76 0.03
CA GLN A 99 -15.71 -2.58 0.96
C GLN A 99 -14.81 -3.06 2.11
N ALA A 100 -15.39 -3.70 3.13
CA ALA A 100 -14.58 -4.38 4.14
C ALA A 100 -13.63 -5.39 3.46
N VAL A 101 -12.33 -5.14 3.54
CA VAL A 101 -11.30 -6.02 2.99
C VAL A 101 -10.65 -6.80 4.12
N ASN A 102 -10.45 -8.09 3.91
CA ASN A 102 -9.67 -8.91 4.85
C ASN A 102 -8.16 -8.73 4.57
N GLN A 103 -7.33 -9.16 5.53
CA GLN A 103 -5.87 -9.06 5.43
C GLN A 103 -5.30 -9.72 4.16
N ILE A 104 -5.91 -10.81 3.68
CA ILE A 104 -5.47 -11.47 2.43
C ILE A 104 -5.70 -10.55 1.22
N LYS A 105 -6.88 -9.92 1.11
CA LYS A 105 -7.17 -8.96 0.05
C LYS A 105 -6.21 -7.77 0.11
N VAL A 106 -5.87 -7.28 1.30
CA VAL A 106 -4.86 -6.23 1.48
C VAL A 106 -3.51 -6.66 0.93
N CYS A 107 -3.04 -7.87 1.27
CA CYS A 107 -1.80 -8.43 0.74
C CYS A 107 -1.82 -8.56 -0.80
N LYS A 108 -2.95 -9.00 -1.36
CA LYS A 108 -3.14 -9.02 -2.81
C LYS A 108 -3.09 -7.63 -3.42
N LEU A 109 -3.73 -6.61 -2.83
CA LEU A 109 -3.70 -5.23 -3.35
C LEU A 109 -2.29 -4.64 -3.33
N MET A 110 -1.53 -4.85 -2.25
CA MET A 110 -0.12 -4.46 -2.20
C MET A 110 0.69 -5.11 -3.33
N THR A 111 0.41 -6.39 -3.62
CA THR A 111 1.03 -7.11 -4.74
C THR A 111 0.69 -6.48 -6.09
N VAL A 112 -0.58 -6.09 -6.31
CA VAL A 112 -0.99 -5.40 -7.55
C VAL A 112 -0.21 -4.10 -7.69
N ILE A 113 -0.08 -3.29 -6.64
CA ILE A 113 0.66 -2.02 -6.68
C ILE A 113 2.12 -2.26 -7.06
N ILE A 114 2.81 -3.20 -6.39
CA ILE A 114 4.24 -3.49 -6.68
C ILE A 114 4.44 -4.02 -8.11
N LYS A 115 3.59 -4.95 -8.56
CA LYS A 115 3.71 -5.51 -9.92
C LYS A 115 3.34 -4.49 -11.00
N ARG A 116 2.36 -3.62 -10.74
CA ARG A 116 1.96 -2.56 -11.68
C ARG A 116 3.01 -1.45 -11.75
N ASP A 117 3.65 -1.08 -10.64
CA ASP A 117 4.77 -0.12 -10.66
C ASP A 117 5.94 -0.58 -11.53
N ALA A 118 6.19 -1.89 -11.61
CA ALA A 118 7.19 -2.46 -12.51
C ALA A 118 6.82 -2.33 -14.00
N GLN A 119 5.54 -2.10 -14.34
CA GLN A 119 5.04 -1.90 -15.70
C GLN A 119 4.77 -0.42 -16.02
N GLU A 120 4.29 0.33 -15.04
CA GLU A 120 3.89 1.73 -15.07
C GLU A 120 4.72 2.48 -14.03
N SER A 121 5.91 2.92 -14.43
CA SER A 121 6.85 3.61 -13.54
C SER A 121 6.19 4.80 -12.83
N GLY A 122 6.24 4.80 -11.50
CA GLY A 122 5.65 5.86 -10.66
C GLY A 122 4.25 5.54 -10.15
N TYR A 123 3.69 4.38 -10.48
CA TYR A 123 2.42 3.92 -9.94
C TYR A 123 2.46 3.77 -8.41
N PHE A 124 3.58 3.28 -7.85
CA PHE A 124 3.74 3.20 -6.39
C PHE A 124 3.66 4.59 -5.73
N ASP A 125 4.36 5.57 -6.29
CA ASP A 125 4.38 6.95 -5.79
C ASP A 125 2.99 7.59 -5.83
N LYS A 126 2.27 7.37 -6.94
CA LYS A 126 0.89 7.81 -7.12
C LYS A 126 -0.02 7.22 -6.03
N GLU A 127 0.03 5.91 -5.80
CA GLU A 127 -0.81 5.25 -4.79
C GLU A 127 -0.42 5.63 -3.35
N LEU A 128 0.86 5.89 -3.10
CA LEU A 128 1.33 6.44 -1.83
C LEU A 128 0.74 7.83 -1.55
N LYS A 129 0.82 8.73 -2.53
CA LYS A 129 0.31 10.10 -2.41
C LYS A 129 -1.21 10.19 -2.38
N LYS A 130 -1.93 9.21 -2.94
CA LYS A 130 -3.38 9.05 -2.76
C LYS A 130 -3.79 8.58 -1.36
N GLY A 131 -2.85 8.12 -0.54
CA GLY A 131 -3.14 7.53 0.78
C GLY A 131 -3.61 6.08 0.72
N THR A 132 -3.48 5.41 -0.43
CA THR A 132 -3.86 3.99 -0.60
C THR A 132 -3.10 3.11 0.38
N PHE A 133 -1.80 3.36 0.59
CA PHE A 133 -0.99 2.61 1.57
C PHE A 133 -1.43 2.83 3.02
N VAL A 134 -1.89 4.03 3.40
CA VAL A 134 -2.46 4.26 4.74
C VAL A 134 -3.69 3.38 4.96
N TRP A 135 -4.59 3.35 3.97
CA TRP A 135 -5.78 2.51 4.02
C TRP A 135 -5.42 1.02 4.08
N LEU A 136 -4.52 0.54 3.22
CA LEU A 136 -4.07 -0.86 3.20
C LEU A 136 -3.46 -1.26 4.54
N LEU A 137 -2.49 -0.51 5.06
CA LEU A 137 -1.79 -0.86 6.29
C LEU A 137 -2.69 -0.83 7.51
N LYS A 138 -3.65 0.11 7.59
CA LYS A 138 -4.66 0.12 8.65
C LYS A 138 -5.50 -1.15 8.64
N ASN A 139 -5.96 -1.60 7.46
CA ASN A 139 -6.74 -2.83 7.34
C ASN A 139 -5.90 -4.11 7.55
N LEU A 140 -4.57 -4.00 7.47
CA LEU A 140 -3.67 -5.10 7.79
C LEU A 140 -3.44 -5.26 9.31
N CYS A 141 -3.59 -4.18 10.08
CA CYS A 141 -3.32 -4.15 11.52
C CYS A 141 -4.55 -4.49 12.40
N ILE A 142 -5.70 -4.75 11.78
CA ILE A 142 -6.94 -5.19 12.45
C ILE A 142 -6.88 -6.70 12.67
#